data_AF-A0A9W6X0Q1-F1
#
_entry.id   AF-A0A9W6X0Q1-F1
#
_cell.length_a   1.000
_cell.length_b   1.000
_cell.length_c   1.000
_cell.angle_alpha   90.00
_cell.angle_beta   90.00
_cell.angle_gamma   90.00
#
_symmetry.space_group_name_H-M   'P 1'
#
loop_
_entity.id
_entity.type
_entity.pdbx_description
1 polymer ?
#
loop_
_entity_poly.entity_id
_entity_poly.type
_entity_poly.pdbx_seq_one_letter_code
_entity_poly.pdbx_strand_id
1 'polypeptide(L)'
;MFDFIDKAFEGAKQKPLTLKHRISFLKSIAAEITPVPTDLSFLRKEKIVLARVNDSSNILTQYNRLCHIVKAIEKARYLTLRQVYVKFEHAIKELVEEYGLKRSITKDDITRLKAVTDRKGKTLFNFAKRFQQIAIMACYTYQPAIRNNFGLMKVTKQKQIALKDKDFYYYYIDNRNRKAKIIMNQYKNQAYLGQVTLDIDEKLRIILKNWLFLLEKIVPTYEYLFYYSISSEGTIKHSNNQTTIGRTIPRIFEKITGKPLSINDMRHIHEIALQKSDQYREATVGQREEMHKQLLHGHLTGLKYNLLWNVESKKK
;
A
#
# COMPACT_ATOMS: atom_id res chain seq x y z
N MET A 1 -27.47 15.67 12.67
CA MET A 1 -26.49 16.54 13.38
C MET A 1 -25.10 15.91 13.46
N PHE A 2 -24.92 14.58 13.39
CA PHE A 2 -23.59 13.93 13.37
C PHE A 2 -23.45 12.94 12.20
N ASP A 3 -24.03 13.27 11.06
CA ASP A 3 -24.24 12.35 9.94
C ASP A 3 -22.92 11.85 9.33
N PHE A 4 -21.81 12.58 9.53
CA PHE A 4 -20.47 12.14 9.16
C PHE A 4 -20.00 10.91 9.96
N ILE A 5 -20.48 10.72 11.20
CA ILE A 5 -20.20 9.52 12.00
C ILE A 5 -20.95 8.32 11.41
N ASP A 6 -22.21 8.50 11.04
CA ASP A 6 -23.00 7.43 10.40
C ASP A 6 -22.37 7.02 9.05
N LYS A 7 -22.03 8.02 8.21
CA LYS A 7 -21.32 7.81 6.94
C LYS A 7 -19.98 7.10 7.11
N ALA A 8 -19.24 7.38 8.19
CA ALA A 8 -17.99 6.67 8.47
C ALA A 8 -18.19 5.16 8.68
N PHE A 9 -19.39 4.71 9.05
CA PHE A 9 -19.70 3.29 9.24
C PHE A 9 -20.54 2.67 8.13
N GLU A 10 -20.94 3.42 7.11
CA GLU A 10 -21.69 2.92 5.97
C GLU A 10 -21.01 1.69 5.32
N GLY A 11 -21.82 0.70 4.90
CA GLY A 11 -21.35 -0.57 4.34
C GLY A 11 -20.58 -1.49 5.32
N ALA A 12 -20.61 -1.21 6.63
CA ALA A 12 -20.08 -2.09 7.66
C ALA A 12 -20.79 -3.45 7.69
N LYS A 13 -20.03 -4.56 7.73
CA LYS A 13 -20.55 -5.93 7.87
C LYS A 13 -20.72 -6.39 9.33
N GLN A 14 -20.56 -5.51 10.31
CA GLN A 14 -20.74 -5.87 11.73
C GLN A 14 -22.22 -6.06 12.08
N LYS A 15 -22.51 -6.79 13.17
CA LYS A 15 -23.87 -6.95 13.69
C LYS A 15 -24.50 -5.56 13.94
N PRO A 16 -25.78 -5.34 13.58
CA PRO A 16 -26.44 -4.04 13.70
C PRO A 16 -26.33 -3.42 15.10
N LEU A 17 -26.46 -4.24 16.14
CA LEU A 17 -26.36 -3.80 17.54
C LEU A 17 -24.96 -3.26 17.87
N THR A 18 -23.91 -3.93 17.42
CA THR A 18 -22.51 -3.48 17.62
C THR A 18 -22.26 -2.15 16.91
N LEU A 19 -22.81 -1.96 15.71
CA LEU A 19 -22.70 -0.68 15.00
C LEU A 19 -23.45 0.43 15.72
N LYS A 20 -24.67 0.14 16.18
CA LYS A 20 -25.47 1.08 16.96
C LYS A 20 -24.72 1.55 18.21
N HIS A 21 -24.18 0.63 19.01
CA HIS A 21 -23.40 0.98 20.21
C HIS A 21 -22.17 1.82 19.88
N ARG A 22 -21.44 1.45 18.83
CA ARG A 22 -20.25 2.19 18.38
C ARG A 22 -20.58 3.61 17.93
N ILE A 23 -21.57 3.76 17.06
CA ILE A 23 -22.02 5.05 16.55
C ILE A 23 -22.51 5.92 17.70
N SER A 24 -23.32 5.36 18.60
CA SER A 24 -23.84 6.07 19.78
C SER A 24 -22.73 6.60 20.67
N PHE A 25 -21.71 5.79 20.93
CA PHE A 25 -20.56 6.22 21.75
C PHE A 25 -19.72 7.31 21.07
N LEU A 26 -19.52 7.24 19.76
CA LEU A 26 -18.80 8.29 19.03
C LEU A 26 -19.59 9.61 19.02
N LYS A 27 -20.92 9.54 18.87
CA LYS A 27 -21.82 10.69 18.97
C LYS A 27 -21.78 11.31 20.36
N SER A 28 -21.67 10.52 21.43
CA SER A 28 -21.57 11.07 22.79
C SER A 28 -20.26 11.84 23.02
N ILE A 29 -19.15 11.41 22.41
CA ILE A 29 -17.90 12.19 22.44
C ILE A 29 -18.05 13.49 21.64
N ALA A 30 -18.61 13.40 20.41
CA ALA A 30 -18.77 14.56 19.53
C ALA A 30 -19.68 15.64 20.13
N ALA A 31 -20.69 15.24 20.91
CA ALA A 31 -21.61 16.14 21.60
C ALA A 31 -20.94 16.99 22.71
N GLU A 32 -19.80 16.55 23.24
CA GLU A 32 -19.04 17.30 24.26
C GLU A 32 -18.07 18.33 23.66
N ILE A 33 -18.04 18.48 22.32
CA ILE A 33 -17.09 19.32 21.62
C ILE A 33 -17.78 20.53 20.99
N THR A 34 -17.28 21.71 21.34
CA THR A 34 -17.73 23.00 20.79
C THR A 34 -16.57 23.69 20.06
N PRO A 35 -16.77 24.21 18.83
CA PRO A 35 -17.99 24.08 18.02
C PRO A 35 -18.26 22.63 17.59
N VAL A 36 -19.52 22.35 17.23
CA VAL A 36 -19.98 21.02 16.80
C VAL A 36 -19.07 20.50 15.67
N PRO A 37 -18.43 19.33 15.84
CA PRO A 37 -17.49 18.83 14.85
C PRO A 37 -18.20 18.42 13.56
N THR A 38 -17.53 18.60 12.42
CA THR A 38 -18.03 18.22 11.08
C THR A 38 -17.35 16.97 10.53
N ASP A 39 -16.30 16.49 11.18
CA ASP A 39 -15.55 15.29 10.82
C ASP A 39 -14.99 14.58 12.06
N LEU A 40 -14.27 13.48 11.86
CA LEU A 40 -13.68 12.69 12.95
C LEU A 40 -12.43 13.32 13.58
N SER A 41 -12.04 14.56 13.23
CA SER A 41 -10.91 15.26 13.85
C SER A 41 -11.14 15.53 15.33
N PHE A 42 -12.40 15.51 15.78
CA PHE A 42 -12.79 15.62 17.18
C PHE A 42 -12.13 14.53 18.06
N LEU A 43 -11.79 13.37 17.47
CA LEU A 43 -11.07 12.29 18.16
C LEU A 43 -9.63 12.66 18.54
N ARG A 44 -9.10 13.80 18.08
CA ARG A 44 -7.81 14.35 18.52
C ARG A 44 -7.88 15.08 19.85
N LYS A 45 -9.09 15.32 20.40
CA LYS A 45 -9.30 15.98 21.70
C LYS A 45 -9.08 14.99 22.83
N GLU A 46 -7.82 14.62 23.04
CA GLU A 46 -7.38 13.54 23.93
C GLU A 46 -8.06 13.57 25.30
N LYS A 47 -8.07 14.72 25.98
CA LYS A 47 -8.68 14.88 27.31
C LYS A 47 -10.15 14.49 27.34
N ILE A 48 -10.93 14.94 26.35
CA ILE A 48 -12.38 14.66 26.25
C ILE A 48 -12.60 13.19 25.89
N VAL A 49 -11.85 12.68 24.91
CA VAL A 49 -11.93 11.29 24.48
C VAL A 49 -11.64 10.33 25.63
N LEU A 50 -10.56 10.57 26.39
CA LEU A 50 -10.19 9.73 27.53
C LEU A 50 -11.19 9.85 28.68
N ALA A 51 -11.72 11.04 28.95
CA ALA A 51 -12.78 11.21 29.95
C ALA A 51 -14.01 10.35 29.62
N ARG A 52 -14.47 10.35 28.36
CA ARG A 52 -15.57 9.49 27.90
C ARG A 52 -15.25 8.01 27.92
N VAL A 53 -14.04 7.62 27.57
CA VAL A 53 -13.63 6.21 27.68
C VAL A 53 -13.73 5.74 29.13
N ASN A 54 -13.23 6.56 30.05
CA ASN A 54 -13.10 6.27 31.48
C ASN A 54 -14.36 6.55 32.30
N ASP A 55 -15.46 7.00 31.68
CA ASP A 55 -16.73 7.30 32.39
C ASP A 55 -17.39 6.06 33.03
N SER A 56 -16.85 4.86 32.76
CA SER A 56 -17.28 3.58 33.33
C SER A 56 -16.15 3.01 34.19
N SER A 57 -16.46 2.54 35.39
CA SER A 57 -15.51 1.79 36.24
C SER A 57 -15.19 0.39 35.72
N ASN A 58 -16.00 -0.16 34.82
CA ASN A 58 -15.79 -1.47 34.23
C ASN A 58 -14.71 -1.45 33.13
N ILE A 59 -13.60 -2.15 33.36
CA ILE A 59 -12.44 -2.19 32.45
C ILE A 59 -12.76 -2.74 31.05
N LEU A 60 -13.66 -3.73 30.96
CA LEU A 60 -14.06 -4.30 29.68
C LEU A 60 -14.86 -3.29 28.84
N THR A 61 -15.66 -2.45 29.51
CA THR A 61 -16.40 -1.36 28.87
C THR A 61 -15.45 -0.27 28.37
N GLN A 62 -14.47 0.14 29.17
CA GLN A 62 -13.41 1.07 28.74
C GLN A 62 -12.66 0.51 27.52
N TYR A 63 -12.29 -0.77 27.55
CA TYR A 63 -11.65 -1.45 26.43
C TYR A 63 -12.51 -1.43 25.17
N ASN A 64 -13.79 -1.80 25.26
CA ASN A 64 -14.70 -1.81 24.11
C ASN A 64 -14.84 -0.41 23.49
N ARG A 65 -14.86 0.64 24.32
CA ARG A 65 -14.90 2.04 23.88
C ARG A 65 -13.63 2.47 23.15
N LEU A 66 -12.46 2.08 23.65
CA LEU A 66 -11.19 2.27 22.93
C LEU A 66 -11.22 1.56 21.58
N CYS A 67 -11.70 0.32 21.53
CA CYS A 67 -11.89 -0.41 20.28
C CYS A 67 -12.85 0.34 19.33
N HIS A 68 -13.92 0.95 19.83
CA HIS A 68 -14.84 1.75 19.00
C HIS A 68 -14.15 2.95 18.34
N ILE A 69 -13.35 3.70 19.09
CA ILE A 69 -12.56 4.83 18.58
C ILE A 69 -11.56 4.37 17.54
N VAL A 70 -10.79 3.33 17.85
CA VAL A 70 -9.79 2.75 16.96
C VAL A 70 -10.43 2.31 15.63
N LYS A 71 -11.61 1.67 15.68
CA LYS A 71 -12.34 1.25 14.47
C LYS A 71 -12.83 2.45 13.64
N ALA A 72 -13.21 3.55 14.28
CA ALA A 72 -13.61 4.78 13.60
C ALA A 72 -12.43 5.42 12.87
N ILE A 73 -11.29 5.53 13.56
CA ILE A 73 -10.05 6.07 12.98
C ILE A 73 -9.62 5.22 11.79
N GLU A 74 -9.65 3.89 11.92
CA GLU A 74 -9.28 3.02 10.82
C GLU A 74 -10.21 3.13 9.62
N LYS A 75 -11.54 3.11 9.82
CA LYS A 75 -12.50 3.29 8.72
C LYS A 75 -12.34 4.65 8.04
N ALA A 76 -11.99 5.69 8.79
CA ALA A 76 -11.77 7.03 8.24
C ALA A 76 -10.46 7.12 7.46
N ARG A 77 -9.42 6.42 7.92
CA ARG A 77 -8.05 6.51 7.41
C ARG A 77 -7.79 5.54 6.26
N TYR A 78 -8.28 4.31 6.36
CA TYR A 78 -7.91 3.22 5.46
C TYR A 78 -9.01 2.87 4.46
N LEU A 79 -8.56 2.57 3.25
CA LEU A 79 -9.36 1.84 2.27
C LEU A 79 -9.13 0.34 2.47
N THR A 80 -10.14 -0.47 2.14
CA THR A 80 -9.92 -1.91 1.99
C THR A 80 -9.00 -2.18 0.80
N LEU A 81 -8.26 -3.29 0.82
CA LEU A 81 -7.40 -3.67 -0.29
C LEU A 81 -8.17 -3.75 -1.63
N ARG A 82 -9.42 -4.23 -1.59
CA ARG A 82 -10.33 -4.24 -2.75
C ARG A 82 -10.64 -2.83 -3.28
N GLN A 83 -10.91 -1.86 -2.40
CA GLN A 83 -11.15 -0.48 -2.83
C GLN A 83 -9.89 0.13 -3.45
N VAL A 84 -8.71 -0.16 -2.90
CA VAL A 84 -7.43 0.25 -3.50
C VAL A 84 -7.27 -0.36 -4.90
N TYR A 85 -7.52 -1.67 -5.05
CA TYR A 85 -7.47 -2.35 -6.35
C TYR A 85 -8.39 -1.71 -7.39
N VAL A 86 -9.66 -1.48 -7.06
CA VAL A 86 -10.63 -0.91 -8.00
C VAL A 86 -10.19 0.48 -8.48
N LYS A 87 -9.76 1.35 -7.57
CA LYS A 87 -9.29 2.70 -7.93
C LYS A 87 -7.98 2.65 -8.72
N PHE A 88 -7.11 1.71 -8.40
CA PHE A 88 -5.85 1.50 -9.11
C PHE A 88 -6.05 1.00 -10.55
N GLU A 89 -6.89 -0.03 -10.75
CA GLU A 89 -7.23 -0.56 -12.08
C GLU A 89 -7.90 0.51 -12.95
N HIS A 90 -8.75 1.36 -12.36
CA HIS A 90 -9.31 2.54 -13.04
C HIS A 90 -8.22 3.50 -13.51
N ALA A 91 -7.28 3.86 -12.64
CA ALA A 91 -6.19 4.78 -12.97
C ALA A 91 -5.24 4.23 -14.06
N ILE A 92 -5.02 2.90 -14.09
CA ILE A 92 -4.28 2.26 -15.21
C ILE A 92 -5.07 2.42 -16.50
N LYS A 93 -6.36 2.11 -16.47
CA LYS A 93 -7.24 2.17 -17.64
C LYS A 93 -7.28 3.58 -18.23
N GLU A 94 -7.52 4.59 -17.40
CA GLU A 94 -7.51 6.00 -17.80
C GLU A 94 -6.17 6.40 -18.43
N LEU A 95 -5.03 5.99 -17.83
CA LEU A 95 -3.71 6.30 -18.37
C LEU A 95 -3.49 5.65 -19.75
N VAL A 96 -3.93 4.41 -19.93
CA VAL A 96 -3.77 3.69 -21.20
C VAL A 96 -4.67 4.30 -22.27
N GLU A 97 -5.91 4.64 -21.94
CA GLU A 97 -6.88 5.28 -22.85
C GLU A 97 -6.43 6.68 -23.28
N GLU A 98 -6.01 7.52 -22.32
CA GLU A 98 -5.55 8.89 -22.59
C GLU A 98 -4.39 8.95 -23.59
N TYR A 99 -3.49 7.97 -23.53
CA TYR A 99 -2.33 7.90 -24.43
C TYR A 99 -2.56 6.99 -25.65
N GLY A 100 -3.77 6.46 -25.85
CA GLY A 100 -4.11 5.58 -26.97
C GLY A 100 -3.29 4.29 -27.01
N LEU A 101 -2.99 3.73 -25.83
CA LEU A 101 -2.17 2.54 -25.67
C LEU A 101 -3.05 1.28 -25.59
N LYS A 102 -2.43 0.13 -25.88
CA LYS A 102 -3.00 -1.18 -25.56
C LYS A 102 -2.46 -1.66 -24.20
N ARG A 103 -2.86 -2.87 -23.79
CA ARG A 103 -2.44 -3.49 -22.51
C ARG A 103 -0.91 -3.67 -22.37
N SER A 104 -0.18 -3.76 -23.49
CA SER A 104 1.28 -3.83 -23.52
C SER A 104 1.86 -2.66 -24.30
N ILE A 105 2.90 -2.04 -23.75
CA ILE A 105 3.60 -0.93 -24.39
C ILE A 105 4.54 -1.51 -25.46
N THR A 106 4.40 -1.05 -26.70
CA THR A 106 5.19 -1.52 -27.85
C THR A 106 6.24 -0.49 -28.27
N LYS A 107 7.12 -0.86 -29.20
CA LYS A 107 8.06 0.10 -29.81
C LYS A 107 7.31 1.18 -30.60
N ASP A 108 6.24 0.81 -31.30
CA ASP A 108 5.45 1.73 -32.11
C ASP A 108 4.73 2.76 -31.25
N ASP A 109 4.25 2.34 -30.07
CA ASP A 109 3.72 3.26 -29.07
C ASP A 109 4.75 4.30 -28.66
N ILE A 110 5.99 3.89 -28.38
CA ILE A 110 7.06 4.81 -27.98
C ILE A 110 7.42 5.75 -29.13
N THR A 111 7.53 5.24 -30.35
CA THR A 111 7.78 6.06 -31.55
C THR A 111 6.67 7.08 -31.74
N ARG A 112 5.41 6.68 -31.63
CA ARG A 112 4.24 7.55 -31.72
C ARG A 112 4.26 8.61 -30.62
N LEU A 113 4.45 8.23 -29.36
CA LEU A 113 4.51 9.16 -28.22
C LEU A 113 5.69 10.13 -28.32
N LYS A 114 6.78 9.74 -28.99
CA LYS A 114 7.91 10.62 -29.29
C LYS A 114 7.60 11.58 -30.45
N ALA A 115 6.75 11.17 -31.39
CA ALA A 115 6.38 11.93 -32.58
C ALA A 115 5.19 12.90 -32.37
N VAL A 116 4.26 12.60 -31.46
CA VAL A 116 3.08 13.45 -31.16
C VAL A 116 3.51 14.72 -30.41
N THR A 117 3.80 15.75 -31.21
CA THR A 117 3.82 17.22 -30.99
C THR A 117 4.70 17.85 -29.88
N ASP A 118 5.27 18.98 -30.27
CA ASP A 118 6.18 19.92 -29.59
C ASP A 118 7.59 19.42 -29.29
N ARG A 119 8.55 20.00 -30.04
CA ARG A 119 10.01 20.03 -29.84
C ARG A 119 10.42 19.35 -28.52
N LYS A 120 11.07 18.17 -28.63
CA LYS A 120 11.76 17.39 -27.57
C LYS A 120 11.00 16.22 -26.89
N GLY A 121 9.86 15.75 -27.41
CA GLY A 121 9.28 14.47 -26.93
C GLY A 121 8.59 14.52 -25.55
N LYS A 122 8.01 15.68 -25.20
CA LYS A 122 7.34 15.94 -23.92
C LYS A 122 6.26 14.91 -23.56
N THR A 123 5.49 14.47 -24.55
CA THR A 123 4.38 13.49 -24.37
C THR A 123 4.88 12.17 -23.80
N LEU A 124 5.99 11.64 -24.35
CA LEU A 124 6.64 10.43 -23.85
C LEU A 124 7.12 10.58 -22.40
N PHE A 125 7.76 11.71 -22.06
CA PHE A 125 8.27 11.96 -20.72
C PHE A 125 7.15 12.15 -19.68
N ASN A 126 6.06 12.82 -20.06
CA ASN A 126 4.87 12.95 -19.22
C ASN A 126 4.21 11.58 -18.98
N PHE A 127 4.09 10.78 -20.04
CA PHE A 127 3.60 9.41 -19.93
C PHE A 127 4.49 8.59 -18.99
N ALA A 128 5.81 8.59 -19.19
CA ALA A 128 6.75 7.85 -18.36
C ALA A 128 6.71 8.28 -16.89
N LYS A 129 6.59 9.58 -16.62
CA LYS A 129 6.43 10.11 -15.26
C LYS A 129 5.18 9.55 -14.58
N ARG A 130 4.03 9.52 -15.29
CA ARG A 130 2.77 8.98 -14.76
C ARG A 130 2.79 7.46 -14.65
N PHE A 131 3.37 6.77 -15.63
CA PHE A 131 3.51 5.32 -15.61
C PHE A 131 4.40 4.85 -14.46
N GLN A 132 5.46 5.60 -14.13
CA GLN A 132 6.27 5.34 -12.94
C GLN A 132 5.42 5.41 -11.65
N GLN A 133 4.51 6.39 -11.54
CA GLN A 133 3.62 6.50 -10.37
C GLN A 133 2.68 5.29 -10.26
N ILE A 134 2.11 4.85 -11.39
CA ILE A 134 1.31 3.64 -11.49
C ILE A 134 2.12 2.40 -11.10
N ALA A 135 3.33 2.25 -11.62
CA ALA A 135 4.19 1.10 -11.32
C ALA A 135 4.63 1.06 -9.85
N ILE A 136 4.93 2.21 -9.23
CA ILE A 136 5.19 2.31 -7.79
C ILE A 136 3.95 1.87 -6.99
N MET A 137 2.77 2.39 -7.33
CA MET A 137 1.53 2.02 -6.63
C MET A 137 1.21 0.53 -6.81
N ALA A 138 1.49 -0.04 -8.00
CA ALA A 138 1.33 -1.46 -8.29
C ALA A 138 2.12 -2.33 -7.31
N CYS A 139 3.36 -1.96 -7.00
CA CYS A 139 4.20 -2.72 -6.06
C CYS A 139 3.55 -2.85 -4.68
N TYR A 140 2.91 -1.80 -4.18
CA TYR A 140 2.26 -1.82 -2.87
C TYR A 140 0.82 -2.35 -2.91
N THR A 141 0.22 -2.45 -4.10
CA THR A 141 -1.16 -2.88 -4.29
C THR A 141 -1.23 -4.38 -4.59
N TYR A 142 -0.43 -4.89 -5.54
CA TYR A 142 -0.42 -6.31 -5.92
C TYR A 142 0.48 -7.18 -5.07
N GLN A 143 1.61 -6.67 -4.60
CA GLN A 143 2.48 -7.42 -3.69
C GLN A 143 2.17 -7.01 -2.24
N PRO A 144 2.21 -7.96 -1.29
CA PRO A 144 2.32 -7.64 0.13
C PRO A 144 3.40 -6.59 0.36
N ALA A 145 3.02 -5.47 0.99
CA ALA A 145 3.93 -4.34 1.14
C ALA A 145 5.13 -4.72 2.03
N ILE A 146 6.29 -4.89 1.40
CA ILE A 146 7.56 -5.02 2.10
C ILE A 146 7.86 -3.68 2.81
N ARG A 147 8.41 -3.76 4.03
CA ARG A 147 8.74 -2.57 4.83
C ARG A 147 9.79 -1.69 4.13
N ASN A 148 10.64 -2.32 3.33
CA ASN A 148 11.63 -1.65 2.51
C ASN A 148 10.96 -0.98 1.30
N ASN A 149 11.55 0.09 0.80
CA ASN A 149 10.99 0.80 -0.32
C ASN A 149 11.39 0.13 -1.65
N PHE A 150 10.43 -0.12 -2.55
CA PHE A 150 10.70 -0.68 -3.87
C PHE A 150 11.61 0.17 -4.76
N GLY A 151 11.68 1.48 -4.57
CA GLY A 151 12.42 2.30 -5.52
C GLY A 151 13.92 2.43 -5.28
N LEU A 152 14.46 1.98 -4.13
CA LEU A 152 15.90 1.74 -4.00
C LEU A 152 16.29 0.29 -4.33
N MET A 153 15.33 -0.50 -4.82
CA MET A 153 15.59 -1.87 -5.28
C MET A 153 16.40 -1.82 -6.57
N LYS A 154 17.51 -2.57 -6.61
CA LYS A 154 18.32 -2.71 -7.82
C LYS A 154 17.69 -3.72 -8.77
N VAL A 155 17.89 -3.55 -10.07
CA VAL A 155 17.41 -4.48 -11.10
C VAL A 155 18.57 -5.31 -11.61
N THR A 156 18.40 -6.64 -11.70
CA THR A 156 19.41 -7.50 -12.31
C THR A 156 18.81 -8.69 -13.05
N LYS A 157 19.52 -9.11 -14.11
CA LYS A 157 19.27 -10.36 -14.84
C LYS A 157 20.20 -11.48 -14.36
N GLN A 158 21.17 -11.18 -13.49
CA GLN A 158 22.17 -12.12 -13.01
C GLN A 158 21.87 -12.52 -11.55
N LYS A 159 21.36 -13.74 -11.37
CA LYS A 159 20.96 -14.26 -10.05
C LYS A 159 22.09 -14.18 -9.03
N GLN A 160 23.31 -14.53 -9.44
CA GLN A 160 24.47 -14.58 -8.55
C GLN A 160 24.86 -13.21 -7.97
N ILE A 161 24.67 -12.13 -8.72
CA ILE A 161 24.86 -10.77 -8.21
C ILE A 161 23.89 -10.51 -7.06
N ALA A 162 22.60 -10.77 -7.29
CA ALA A 162 21.57 -10.53 -6.28
C ALA A 162 21.71 -11.42 -5.03
N LEU A 163 22.25 -12.64 -5.16
CA LEU A 163 22.44 -13.54 -4.02
C LEU A 163 23.65 -13.17 -3.16
N LYS A 164 24.70 -12.57 -3.76
CA LYS A 164 25.97 -12.27 -3.08
C LYS A 164 26.03 -10.88 -2.46
N ASP A 165 25.35 -9.90 -3.06
CA ASP A 165 25.34 -8.53 -2.56
C ASP A 165 24.43 -8.42 -1.33
N LYS A 166 25.06 -8.40 -0.14
CA LYS A 166 24.37 -8.37 1.15
C LYS A 166 23.79 -6.99 1.51
N ASP A 167 24.26 -5.94 0.84
CA ASP A 167 23.93 -4.55 1.17
C ASP A 167 22.69 -4.05 0.42
N PHE A 168 22.26 -4.78 -0.62
CA PHE A 168 21.13 -4.40 -1.46
C PHE A 168 20.06 -5.48 -1.59
N TYR A 169 18.88 -5.06 -2.02
CA TYR A 169 17.79 -5.94 -2.40
C TYR A 169 17.44 -5.73 -3.87
N TYR A 170 17.01 -6.80 -4.52
CA TYR A 170 16.98 -6.90 -5.97
C TYR A 170 15.63 -7.31 -6.50
N TYR A 171 15.23 -6.67 -7.60
CA TYR A 171 14.29 -7.22 -8.55
C TYR A 171 15.07 -8.07 -9.55
N TYR A 172 15.02 -9.38 -9.36
CA TYR A 172 15.68 -10.36 -10.21
C TYR A 172 14.75 -10.83 -11.33
N ILE A 173 15.21 -10.69 -12.57
CA ILE A 173 14.48 -11.14 -13.77
C ILE A 173 15.07 -12.47 -14.23
N ASP A 174 14.27 -13.53 -14.13
CA ASP A 174 14.59 -14.85 -14.65
C ASP A 174 14.05 -15.00 -16.07
N ASN A 175 14.89 -14.65 -17.04
CA ASN A 175 14.55 -14.75 -18.46
C ASN A 175 14.29 -16.20 -18.91
N ARG A 176 14.91 -17.20 -18.26
CA ARG A 176 14.76 -18.61 -18.64
C ARG A 176 13.37 -19.11 -18.30
N ASN A 177 12.92 -18.80 -17.09
CA ASN A 177 11.61 -19.25 -16.59
C ASN A 177 10.48 -18.24 -16.83
N ARG A 178 10.76 -17.08 -17.46
CA ARG A 178 9.82 -15.97 -17.63
C ARG A 178 9.19 -15.53 -16.30
N LYS A 179 9.98 -15.57 -15.22
CA LYS A 179 9.58 -15.20 -13.86
C LYS A 179 10.39 -14.02 -13.36
N ALA A 180 9.89 -13.37 -12.32
CA ALA A 180 10.63 -12.36 -11.58
C ALA A 180 10.50 -12.63 -10.09
N LYS A 181 11.55 -12.28 -9.34
CA LYS A 181 11.60 -12.48 -7.89
C LYS A 181 12.16 -11.23 -7.20
N ILE A 182 11.75 -11.01 -5.96
CA ILE A 182 12.43 -10.07 -5.07
C ILE A 182 13.40 -10.86 -4.21
N ILE A 183 14.67 -10.47 -4.22
CA ILE A 183 15.69 -11.02 -3.33
C ILE A 183 15.99 -9.97 -2.27
N MET A 184 15.60 -10.25 -1.03
CA MET A 184 15.76 -9.39 0.12
C MET A 184 16.99 -9.82 0.92
N ASN A 185 18.09 -9.08 0.76
CA ASN A 185 19.29 -9.30 1.58
C ASN A 185 19.38 -8.36 2.77
N GLN A 186 18.81 -7.15 2.68
CA GLN A 186 18.89 -6.15 3.74
C GLN A 186 17.49 -5.71 4.18
N TYR A 187 17.11 -6.04 5.42
CA TYR A 187 15.83 -5.63 6.02
C TYR A 187 15.86 -5.82 7.55
N LYS A 188 14.93 -5.17 8.27
CA LYS A 188 14.92 -5.12 9.74
C LYS A 188 15.06 -6.47 10.45
N ASN A 189 14.51 -7.54 9.87
CA ASN A 189 14.44 -8.87 10.48
C ASN A 189 15.40 -9.89 9.81
N GLN A 190 16.36 -9.42 9.01
CA GLN A 190 17.30 -10.27 8.28
C GLN A 190 18.08 -11.22 9.20
N ALA A 191 18.50 -10.76 10.38
CA ALA A 191 19.25 -11.59 11.33
C ALA A 191 18.50 -12.87 11.75
N TYR A 192 17.17 -12.84 11.77
CA TYR A 192 16.32 -13.96 12.18
C TYR A 192 15.78 -14.78 11.00
N LEU A 193 15.46 -14.12 9.90
CA LEU A 193 14.81 -14.74 8.74
C LEU A 193 15.78 -15.07 7.59
N GLY A 194 17.04 -14.64 7.68
CA GLY A 194 18.05 -14.84 6.65
C GLY A 194 17.74 -14.09 5.35
N GLN A 195 18.24 -14.58 4.23
CA GLN A 195 17.86 -14.06 2.92
C GLN A 195 16.46 -14.54 2.57
N VAL A 196 15.58 -13.62 2.15
CA VAL A 196 14.22 -13.96 1.74
C VAL A 196 14.07 -13.75 0.24
N THR A 197 13.56 -14.76 -0.45
CA THR A 197 13.21 -14.66 -1.87
C THR A 197 11.69 -14.72 -2.00
N LEU A 198 11.10 -13.68 -2.59
CA LEU A 198 9.66 -13.59 -2.83
C LEU A 198 9.36 -13.72 -4.32
N ASP A 199 8.36 -14.52 -4.65
CA ASP A 199 7.81 -14.53 -5.99
C ASP A 199 6.96 -13.26 -6.22
N ILE A 200 7.02 -12.73 -7.43
CA ILE A 200 6.27 -11.54 -7.85
C ILE A 200 4.90 -11.95 -8.37
N ASP A 201 3.85 -11.28 -7.89
CA ASP A 201 2.50 -11.39 -8.43
C ASP A 201 2.47 -11.19 -9.96
N GLU A 202 1.67 -11.98 -10.66
CA GLU A 202 1.62 -11.97 -12.11
C GLU A 202 1.20 -10.60 -12.69
N LYS A 203 0.21 -9.94 -12.08
CA LYS A 203 -0.24 -8.62 -12.54
C LYS A 203 0.86 -7.58 -12.31
N LEU A 204 1.54 -7.64 -11.16
CA LEU A 204 2.68 -6.78 -10.88
C LEU A 204 3.80 -7.00 -11.91
N ARG A 205 4.14 -8.25 -12.21
CA ARG A 205 5.18 -8.60 -13.20
C ARG A 205 4.91 -7.97 -14.56
N ILE A 206 3.65 -7.97 -15.02
CA ILE A 206 3.27 -7.37 -16.31
C ILE A 206 3.51 -5.85 -16.29
N ILE A 207 3.11 -5.17 -15.21
CA ILE A 207 3.33 -3.72 -15.07
C ILE A 207 4.82 -3.39 -15.01
N LEU A 208 5.59 -4.12 -14.20
CA LEU A 208 7.04 -3.92 -14.10
C LEU A 208 7.75 -4.21 -15.42
N LYS A 209 7.32 -5.21 -16.18
CA LYS A 209 7.85 -5.48 -17.53
C LYS A 209 7.62 -4.28 -18.45
N ASN A 210 6.41 -3.72 -18.48
CA ASN A 210 6.09 -2.54 -19.28
C ASN A 210 6.90 -1.31 -18.83
N TRP A 211 7.07 -1.13 -17.51
CA TRP A 211 7.86 -0.04 -16.96
C TRP A 211 9.34 -0.14 -17.35
N LEU A 212 9.96 -1.31 -17.17
CA LEU A 212 11.36 -1.53 -17.51
C LEU A 212 11.61 -1.39 -19.01
N PHE A 213 10.68 -1.87 -19.85
CA PHE A 213 10.72 -1.65 -21.29
C PHE A 213 10.70 -0.15 -21.64
N LEU A 214 9.83 0.63 -21.00
CA LEU A 214 9.78 2.08 -21.18
C LEU A 214 11.07 2.76 -20.68
N LEU A 215 11.55 2.36 -19.50
CA LEU A 215 12.76 2.90 -18.87
C LEU A 215 13.99 2.70 -19.78
N GLU A 216 14.14 1.52 -20.39
CA GLU A 216 15.17 1.20 -21.39
C GLU A 216 15.17 2.11 -22.63
N LYS A 217 14.06 2.80 -22.92
CA LYS A 217 13.94 3.70 -24.07
C LYS A 217 14.16 5.17 -23.73
N ILE A 218 14.06 5.52 -22.45
CA ILE A 218 14.20 6.91 -22.00
C ILE A 218 15.48 7.13 -21.21
N VAL A 219 16.07 6.08 -20.62
CA VAL A 219 17.35 6.13 -19.90
C VAL A 219 18.35 5.17 -20.57
N PRO A 220 19.57 5.63 -20.94
CA PRO A 220 20.58 4.78 -21.56
C PRO A 220 20.98 3.56 -20.71
N THR A 221 21.14 3.75 -19.40
CA THR A 221 21.47 2.72 -18.43
C THR A 221 20.74 2.98 -17.11
N TYR A 222 20.19 1.92 -16.50
CA TYR A 222 19.49 2.02 -15.23
C TYR A 222 19.94 0.90 -14.29
N GLU A 223 20.15 1.25 -13.02
CA GLU A 223 20.49 0.31 -11.95
C GLU A 223 19.30 0.06 -11.01
N TYR A 224 18.45 1.07 -10.81
CA TYR A 224 17.36 1.07 -9.84
C TYR A 224 16.01 0.88 -10.51
N LEU A 225 15.04 0.35 -9.76
CA LEU A 225 13.71 0.09 -10.27
C LEU A 225 12.88 1.38 -10.45
N PHE A 226 13.00 2.36 -9.55
CA PHE A 226 12.19 3.59 -9.59
C PHE A 226 12.98 4.83 -9.14
N TYR A 227 12.25 5.93 -8.89
CA TYR A 227 12.71 7.25 -8.44
C TYR A 227 13.60 7.98 -9.41
N TYR A 228 13.24 7.84 -10.68
CA TYR A 228 13.70 8.71 -11.75
C TYR A 228 12.89 9.99 -11.74
N SER A 229 13.52 11.12 -11.44
CA SER A 229 12.97 12.45 -11.73
C SER A 229 13.00 12.65 -13.24
N ILE A 230 11.82 12.72 -13.86
CA ILE A 230 11.63 12.86 -15.31
C ILE A 230 11.07 14.26 -15.57
N SER A 231 11.86 15.13 -16.20
CA SER A 231 11.43 16.46 -16.62
C SER A 231 10.68 16.41 -17.96
N SER A 232 9.85 17.40 -18.22
CA SER A 232 9.19 17.58 -19.51
C SER A 232 10.17 17.75 -20.67
N GLU A 233 11.35 18.33 -20.42
CA GLU A 233 12.39 18.50 -21.44
C GLU A 233 13.22 17.23 -21.69
N GLY A 234 12.93 16.13 -20.98
CA GLY A 234 13.64 14.86 -21.14
C GLY A 234 14.87 14.70 -20.26
N THR A 235 15.08 15.60 -19.30
CA THR A 235 16.14 15.38 -18.30
C THR A 235 15.67 14.31 -17.32
N ILE A 236 16.45 13.24 -17.21
CA ILE A 236 16.15 12.13 -16.29
C ILE A 236 17.29 11.94 -15.30
N LYS A 237 16.99 11.98 -14.01
CA LYS A 237 17.95 11.76 -12.92
C LYS A 237 17.38 10.83 -11.87
N HIS A 238 18.15 9.82 -11.47
CA HIS A 238 17.78 8.98 -10.33
C HIS A 238 17.97 9.74 -9.01
N SER A 239 17.05 9.59 -8.06
CA SER A 239 17.17 10.11 -6.70
C SER A 239 17.33 8.96 -5.71
N ASN A 240 18.41 8.98 -4.94
CA ASN A 240 18.67 8.02 -3.86
C ASN A 240 18.19 8.53 -2.48
N ASN A 241 17.50 9.67 -2.41
CA ASN A 241 17.10 10.28 -1.14
C ASN A 241 15.86 9.60 -0.55
N GLN A 242 16.06 8.76 0.48
CA GLN A 242 14.99 8.04 1.18
C GLN A 242 13.86 8.93 1.70
N THR A 243 14.15 10.17 2.11
CA THR A 243 13.15 11.10 2.65
C THR A 243 12.21 11.60 1.55
N THR A 244 12.75 11.96 0.39
CA THR A 244 11.96 12.36 -0.79
C THR A 244 11.08 11.21 -1.27
N ILE A 245 11.66 10.02 -1.25
CA ILE A 245 11.04 8.75 -1.61
C ILE A 245 9.85 8.42 -0.69
N GLY A 246 10.03 8.54 0.63
CA GLY A 246 8.97 8.27 1.62
C GLY A 246 7.78 9.21 1.51
N ARG A 247 7.99 10.47 1.09
CA ARG A 247 6.92 11.45 0.86
C ARG A 247 6.20 11.26 -0.48
N THR A 248 6.85 10.62 -1.45
CA THR A 248 6.29 10.44 -2.79
C THR A 248 5.16 9.41 -2.80
N ILE A 249 5.28 8.32 -2.02
CA ILE A 249 4.28 7.25 -1.99
C ILE A 249 2.90 7.76 -1.51
N PRO A 250 2.77 8.41 -0.34
CA PRO A 250 1.47 8.94 0.10
C PRO A 250 0.84 9.89 -0.91
N ARG A 251 1.62 10.73 -1.58
CA ARG A 251 1.11 11.66 -2.62
C ARG A 251 0.57 10.93 -3.85
N ILE A 252 1.23 9.86 -4.28
CA ILE A 252 0.74 9.01 -5.38
C ILE A 252 -0.60 8.38 -4.99
N PHE A 253 -0.67 7.80 -3.79
CA PHE A 253 -1.89 7.20 -3.28
C PHE A 253 -3.01 8.22 -3.11
N GLU A 254 -2.72 9.42 -2.62
CA GLU A 254 -3.72 10.48 -2.46
C GLU A 254 -4.31 10.89 -3.81
N LYS A 255 -3.46 11.09 -4.83
CA LYS A 255 -3.89 11.45 -6.18
C LYS A 255 -4.85 10.43 -6.80
N ILE A 256 -4.61 9.13 -6.59
CA ILE A 256 -5.39 8.05 -7.22
C ILE A 256 -6.57 7.61 -6.33
N THR A 257 -6.38 7.59 -5.02
CA THR A 257 -7.33 6.99 -4.09
C THR A 257 -8.15 8.00 -3.28
N GLY A 258 -7.70 9.26 -3.23
CA GLY A 258 -8.22 10.29 -2.33
C GLY A 258 -7.74 10.15 -0.89
N LYS A 259 -6.80 9.22 -0.61
CA LYS A 259 -6.24 8.97 0.73
C LYS A 259 -4.71 8.89 0.66
N PRO A 260 -3.97 9.62 1.52
CA PRO A 260 -2.51 9.61 1.52
C PRO A 260 -1.94 8.37 2.21
N LEU A 261 -2.06 7.19 1.58
CA LEU A 261 -1.62 5.92 2.14
C LEU A 261 -0.09 5.76 2.06
N SER A 262 0.55 5.55 3.21
CA SER A 262 1.98 5.24 3.33
C SER A 262 2.26 3.73 3.16
N ILE A 263 3.55 3.36 3.09
CA ILE A 263 3.99 1.95 3.07
C ILE A 263 3.43 1.17 4.27
N ASN A 264 3.46 1.78 5.46
CA ASN A 264 2.95 1.13 6.67
C ASN A 264 1.43 0.97 6.63
N ASP A 265 0.72 1.94 6.07
CA ASP A 265 -0.73 1.87 5.89
C ASP A 265 -1.07 0.72 4.91
N MET A 266 -0.38 0.62 3.78
CA MET A 266 -0.57 -0.47 2.82
C MET A 266 -0.22 -1.84 3.40
N ARG A 267 0.85 -1.94 4.20
CA ARG A 267 1.19 -3.18 4.92
C ARG A 267 0.07 -3.59 5.86
N HIS A 268 -0.51 -2.64 6.58
CA HIS A 268 -1.63 -2.90 7.48
C HIS A 268 -2.90 -3.31 6.71
N ILE A 269 -3.19 -2.68 5.57
CA ILE A 269 -4.29 -3.05 4.68
C ILE A 269 -4.13 -4.48 4.16
N HIS A 270 -2.91 -4.87 3.75
CA HIS A 270 -2.57 -6.24 3.34
C HIS A 270 -2.71 -7.24 4.49
N GLU A 271 -2.21 -6.91 5.68
CA GLU A 271 -2.33 -7.74 6.89
C GLU A 271 -3.81 -8.04 7.21
N ILE A 272 -4.66 -7.01 7.20
CA ILE A 272 -6.10 -7.14 7.41
C ILE A 272 -6.73 -8.03 6.33
N ALA A 273 -6.34 -7.84 5.06
CA ALA A 273 -6.89 -8.62 3.96
C ALA A 273 -6.49 -10.11 4.07
N LEU A 274 -5.23 -10.39 4.37
CA LEU A 274 -4.70 -11.73 4.58
C LEU A 274 -5.46 -12.45 5.69
N GLN A 275 -5.56 -11.83 6.87
CA GLN A 275 -6.20 -12.46 8.03
C GLN A 275 -7.71 -12.68 7.87
N LYS A 276 -8.36 -11.87 7.02
CA LYS A 276 -9.78 -12.04 6.66
C LYS A 276 -10.03 -13.08 5.58
N SER A 277 -9.00 -13.49 4.85
CA SER A 277 -9.16 -14.52 3.80
C SER A 277 -9.61 -15.85 4.39
N ASP A 278 -10.37 -16.62 3.62
CA ASP A 278 -10.78 -17.98 4.01
C ASP A 278 -9.54 -18.90 4.11
N GLN A 279 -8.60 -18.75 3.16
CA GLN A 279 -7.33 -19.47 3.15
C GLN A 279 -6.55 -19.31 4.46
N TYR A 280 -6.48 -18.10 5.03
CA TYR A 280 -5.82 -17.87 6.30
C TYR A 280 -6.56 -18.50 7.49
N ARG A 281 -7.90 -18.45 7.46
CA ARG A 281 -8.75 -19.04 8.51
C ARG A 281 -8.61 -20.56 8.55
N GLU A 282 -8.48 -21.19 7.39
CA GLU A 282 -8.32 -22.64 7.24
C GLU A 282 -6.86 -23.10 7.35
N ALA A 283 -5.90 -22.20 7.19
CA ALA A 283 -4.47 -22.52 7.25
C ALA A 283 -4.01 -23.01 8.63
N THR A 284 -3.06 -23.95 8.63
CA THR A 284 -2.33 -24.39 9.82
C THR A 284 -1.41 -23.27 10.35
N VAL A 285 -0.91 -23.43 11.58
CA VAL A 285 0.04 -22.46 12.18
C VAL A 285 1.27 -22.26 11.29
N GLY A 286 1.87 -23.34 10.78
CA GLY A 286 3.03 -23.25 9.89
C GLY A 286 2.73 -22.58 8.54
N GLN A 287 1.54 -22.81 7.97
CA GLN A 287 1.10 -22.13 6.75
C GLN A 287 0.88 -20.63 6.99
N ARG A 288 0.30 -20.25 8.13
CA ARG A 288 0.16 -18.83 8.52
C ARG A 288 1.52 -18.18 8.71
N GLU A 289 2.47 -18.86 9.34
CA GLU A 289 3.85 -18.36 9.44
C GLU A 289 4.46 -18.08 8.07
N GLU A 290 4.29 -18.99 7.10
CA GLU A 290 4.79 -18.79 5.74
C GLU A 290 4.10 -17.60 5.04
N MET A 291 2.79 -17.45 5.20
CA MET A 291 2.04 -16.28 4.72
C MET A 291 2.56 -14.96 5.33
N HIS A 292 2.90 -14.94 6.62
CA HIS A 292 3.47 -13.75 7.26
C HIS A 292 4.95 -13.52 6.91
N LYS A 293 5.72 -14.57 6.59
CA LYS A 293 7.08 -14.40 6.07
C LYS A 293 7.09 -13.60 4.77
N GLN A 294 6.06 -13.74 3.92
CA GLN A 294 5.91 -12.91 2.71
C GLN A 294 5.73 -11.41 3.05
N LEU A 295 5.25 -11.09 4.24
CA LEU A 295 5.14 -9.74 4.80
C LEU A 295 6.37 -9.33 5.64
N LEU A 296 7.45 -10.12 5.58
CA LEU A 296 8.73 -9.93 6.27
C LEU A 296 8.63 -9.80 7.80
N HIS A 297 7.67 -10.50 8.42
CA HIS A 297 7.56 -10.57 9.88
C HIS A 297 6.98 -11.90 10.35
N GLY A 298 7.22 -12.26 11.62
CA GLY A 298 6.69 -13.49 12.21
C GLY A 298 5.19 -13.38 12.57
N HIS A 299 4.49 -14.51 12.61
CA HIS A 299 3.05 -14.61 12.89
C HIS A 299 2.61 -13.87 14.17
N LEU A 300 3.38 -13.97 15.26
CA LEU A 300 3.11 -13.24 16.51
C LEU A 300 3.12 -11.71 16.34
N THR A 301 3.95 -11.17 15.45
CA THR A 301 3.95 -9.74 15.13
C THR A 301 2.69 -9.35 14.36
N GLY A 302 2.22 -10.22 13.46
CA GLY A 302 0.95 -10.04 12.72
C GLY A 302 -0.26 -10.07 13.66
N LEU A 303 -0.27 -11.00 14.62
CA LEU A 303 -1.30 -11.07 15.66
C LEU A 303 -1.32 -9.85 16.58
N LYS A 304 -0.18 -9.21 16.86
CA LYS A 304 -0.13 -7.96 17.65
C LYS A 304 -0.82 -6.77 16.98
N TYR A 305 -0.82 -6.69 15.64
CA TYR A 305 -1.67 -5.72 14.93
C TYR A 305 -3.16 -5.95 15.20
N ASN A 306 -3.53 -7.19 15.54
CA ASN A 306 -4.89 -7.65 15.80
C ASN A 306 -5.27 -7.84 17.27
N LEU A 307 -4.34 -7.77 18.22
CA LEU A 307 -4.65 -7.88 19.65
C LEU A 307 -5.47 -6.67 20.16
N LEU A 308 -5.48 -5.58 19.40
CA LEU A 308 -6.44 -4.47 19.54
C LEU A 308 -7.81 -4.74 18.88
N TRP A 309 -7.98 -5.90 18.21
CA TRP A 309 -9.05 -6.16 17.23
C TRP A 309 -9.88 -7.44 17.45
N ASN A 310 -9.32 -8.52 18.02
CA ASN A 310 -10.01 -9.82 18.12
C ASN A 310 -10.13 -10.34 19.57
N VAL A 311 -11.17 -9.92 20.29
CA VAL A 311 -11.72 -10.68 21.44
C VAL A 311 -13.23 -10.92 21.31
N GLU A 312 -13.90 -10.44 20.26
CA GLU A 312 -15.35 -10.68 20.09
C GLU A 312 -15.73 -12.08 19.58
N SER A 313 -14.76 -12.97 19.32
CA SER A 313 -15.03 -14.37 18.92
C SER A 313 -14.86 -15.40 20.05
N LYS A 314 -14.69 -14.98 21.31
CA LYS A 314 -14.72 -15.88 22.48
C LYS A 314 -15.91 -15.54 23.39
N LYS A 315 -17.11 -15.73 22.87
CA LYS A 315 -18.25 -16.16 23.67
C LYS A 315 -18.81 -17.41 22.99
N LYS A 316 -18.34 -18.56 23.45
CA LYS A 316 -19.15 -19.78 23.43
C LYS A 316 -20.12 -19.67 24.59
#